data_AF-A0A519Z9J9-F1
#
_entry.id   AF-A0A519Z9J9-F1
#
_cell.length_a   1.000
_cell.length_b   1.000
_cell.length_c   1.000
_cell.angle_alpha   90.00
_cell.angle_beta   90.00
_cell.angle_gamma   90.00
#
_symmetry.space_group_name_H-M   'P 1'
#
loop_
_entity.id
_entity.type
_entity.pdbx_description
1 polymer ?
#
loop_
_entity_poly.entity_id
_entity_poly.type
_entity_poly.pdbx_seq_one_letter_code
_entity_poly.pdbx_strand_id
1 'polypeptide(L)'
;VQVDVRTLFGQPTVAALATTLGQAHQVQVPDNLIPAGCSHITPGMLPLVALEQAAIDRIIAQIPGGARNVQDIYPLAPLQEGILYHHLSAQGHDPYVLQSRFGFASREHLDNFAAALDKVIARHDVLRTAVLWEGLPQPVQVVWRQAPLVVMKRDSDGEAMLDLSKAPLIRLLYTQQPGTARIEAILQFHHIVLDHTAMEVVGEELIGYLQGAAEPALAPVPYRNYVAQARLGISQAEHEAFFREQLADIDEPTLPFGLSDVQGDGRDIEEAQLWLRDDLAQRLRQQGRQLGISVASLFHLAWARLLAAASGQDSVVFGTVLLGRLQGGEGAERALGMFINTLPLRVDLGEVSLREGAQRTALFG
;
A
#
# COMPACT_ATOMS: atom_id res chain seq x y z
N VAL A 1 -4.46 24.81 9.26
CA VAL A 1 -3.09 25.18 8.83
C VAL A 1 -2.42 23.89 8.37
N GLN A 2 -2.06 23.77 7.10
CA GLN A 2 -1.48 22.54 6.53
C GLN A 2 -0.03 22.81 6.09
N VAL A 3 0.87 21.89 6.43
CA VAL A 3 2.32 21.97 6.15
C VAL A 3 2.76 20.63 5.58
N ASP A 4 3.61 20.65 4.54
CA ASP A 4 4.25 19.45 4.01
C ASP A 4 5.14 18.79 5.07
N VAL A 5 5.15 17.47 5.15
CA VAL A 5 5.92 16.71 6.15
C VAL A 5 7.43 16.91 6.01
N ARG A 6 7.97 17.02 4.79
CA ARG A 6 9.38 17.38 4.58
C ARG A 6 9.71 18.73 5.20
N THR A 7 8.74 19.64 5.17
CA THR A 7 8.86 20.97 5.75
C THR A 7 8.75 20.93 7.27
N LEU A 8 7.90 20.04 7.81
CA LEU A 8 7.75 19.83 9.26
C LEU A 8 9.01 19.25 9.90
N PHE A 9 9.69 18.30 9.24
CA PHE A 9 10.93 17.69 9.73
C PHE A 9 12.19 18.46 9.31
N GLY A 10 12.14 19.21 8.22
CA GLY A 10 13.25 20.07 7.76
C GLY A 10 13.37 21.41 8.49
N GLN A 11 12.31 21.86 9.18
CA GLN A 11 12.29 23.14 9.89
C GLN A 11 12.22 22.92 11.42
N PRO A 12 13.35 23.03 12.15
CA PRO A 12 13.42 22.67 13.57
C PRO A 12 12.74 23.70 14.51
N THR A 13 12.11 24.75 13.97
CA THR A 13 11.46 25.80 14.78
C THR A 13 10.10 26.20 14.21
N VAL A 14 9.16 26.56 15.09
CA VAL A 14 7.83 27.08 14.72
C VAL A 14 7.94 28.33 13.84
N ALA A 15 8.96 29.16 14.04
CA ALA A 15 9.20 30.36 13.24
C ALA A 15 9.59 30.02 11.78
N ALA A 16 10.39 28.99 11.57
CA ALA A 16 10.79 28.55 10.23
C ALA A 16 9.73 27.67 9.54
N LEU A 17 8.87 27.00 10.34
CA LEU A 17 7.64 26.39 9.85
C LEU A 17 6.64 27.47 9.38
N ALA A 18 6.55 28.60 10.08
CA ALA A 18 5.63 29.68 9.71
C ALA A 18 5.97 30.33 8.36
N THR A 19 7.25 30.34 7.95
CA THR A 19 7.69 30.89 6.66
C THR A 19 7.41 30.00 5.45
N THR A 20 7.02 28.74 5.69
CA THR A 20 6.73 27.76 4.63
C THR A 20 5.22 27.47 4.50
N LEU A 21 4.41 28.07 5.39
CA LEU A 21 2.96 28.05 5.33
C LEU A 21 2.46 28.72 4.05
N GLY A 22 1.82 27.93 3.18
CA GLY A 22 1.28 28.36 1.89
C GLY A 22 2.02 27.85 0.65
N GLN A 23 3.11 27.08 0.81
CA GLN A 23 3.85 26.49 -0.31
C GLN A 23 3.42 25.06 -0.69
N ALA A 24 2.51 24.45 0.06
CA ALA A 24 1.98 23.13 -0.29
C ALA A 24 1.11 23.24 -1.55
N HIS A 25 1.59 22.74 -2.68
CA HIS A 25 0.78 22.53 -3.88
C HIS A 25 -0.27 21.46 -3.58
N GLN A 26 -1.46 21.89 -3.15
CA GLN A 26 -2.60 20.99 -3.05
C GLN A 26 -3.10 20.68 -4.45
N VAL A 27 -2.94 19.42 -4.85
CA VAL A 27 -3.64 18.90 -6.02
C VAL A 27 -5.13 18.94 -5.73
N GLN A 28 -5.88 19.73 -6.51
CA GLN A 28 -7.33 19.66 -6.51
C GLN A 28 -7.73 18.32 -7.15
N VAL A 29 -8.29 17.41 -6.35
CA VAL A 29 -8.79 16.12 -6.84
C VAL A 29 -10.08 16.37 -7.63
N PRO A 30 -10.13 16.05 -8.94
CA PRO A 30 -11.38 16.14 -9.71
C PRO A 30 -12.45 15.21 -9.15
N ASP A 31 -13.73 15.58 -9.28
CA ASP A 31 -14.84 14.75 -8.83
C ASP A 31 -15.03 13.49 -9.70
N ASN A 32 -15.75 12.49 -9.19
CA ASN A 32 -16.22 11.39 -10.03
C ASN A 32 -17.40 11.86 -10.89
N LEU A 33 -17.29 11.70 -12.21
CA LEU A 33 -18.34 12.14 -13.14
C LEU A 33 -19.22 10.99 -13.64
N ILE A 34 -19.08 9.76 -13.11
CA ILE A 34 -19.93 8.61 -13.43
C ILE A 34 -21.15 8.56 -12.48
N PRO A 35 -22.38 8.87 -12.96
CA PRO A 35 -23.55 8.85 -12.11
C PRO A 35 -23.93 7.44 -11.63
N ALA A 36 -24.66 7.36 -10.52
CA ALA A 36 -25.28 6.10 -10.10
C ALA A 36 -26.25 5.59 -11.17
N GLY A 37 -26.23 4.28 -11.44
CA GLY A 37 -27.09 3.65 -12.46
C GLY A 37 -26.74 4.00 -13.91
N CYS A 38 -25.59 4.64 -14.16
CA CYS A 38 -25.11 4.94 -15.51
C CYS A 38 -25.08 3.66 -16.38
N SER A 39 -25.65 3.73 -17.58
CA SER A 39 -25.70 2.58 -18.51
C SER A 39 -24.70 2.69 -19.65
N HIS A 40 -24.04 3.85 -19.81
CA HIS A 40 -23.06 4.10 -20.83
C HIS A 40 -22.03 5.13 -20.33
N ILE A 41 -20.78 4.69 -20.16
CA ILE A 41 -19.68 5.54 -19.68
C ILE A 41 -18.93 6.07 -20.90
N THR A 42 -18.60 7.36 -20.87
CA THR A 42 -17.89 8.05 -21.95
C THR A 42 -16.54 8.59 -21.47
N PRO A 43 -15.57 8.87 -22.36
CA PRO A 43 -14.27 9.42 -21.99
C PRO A 43 -14.35 10.68 -21.13
N GLY A 44 -15.32 11.57 -21.40
CA GLY A 44 -15.51 12.80 -20.63
C GLY A 44 -15.93 12.59 -19.18
N MET A 45 -16.30 11.37 -18.79
CA MET A 45 -16.63 11.02 -17.39
C MET A 45 -15.42 10.56 -16.58
N LEU A 46 -14.24 10.42 -17.20
CA LEU A 46 -13.03 9.85 -16.58
C LEU A 46 -11.94 10.92 -16.40
N PRO A 47 -12.01 11.78 -15.37
CA PRO A 47 -11.11 12.94 -15.26
C PRO A 47 -9.67 12.60 -14.87
N LEU A 48 -9.43 11.38 -14.38
CA LEU A 48 -8.10 10.92 -13.94
C LEU A 48 -7.39 10.05 -14.99
N VAL A 49 -8.09 9.62 -16.06
CA VAL A 49 -7.52 8.74 -17.07
C VAL A 49 -8.08 9.05 -18.46
N ALA A 50 -7.20 9.25 -19.43
CA ALA A 50 -7.59 9.39 -20.83
C ALA A 50 -7.73 7.99 -21.46
N LEU A 51 -8.96 7.59 -21.79
CA LEU A 51 -9.27 6.34 -22.50
C LEU A 51 -10.17 6.63 -23.70
N GLU A 52 -9.94 5.91 -24.79
CA GLU A 52 -10.87 5.90 -25.93
C GLU A 52 -12.13 5.08 -25.58
N GLN A 53 -13.25 5.39 -26.24
CA GLN A 53 -14.52 4.68 -26.02
C GLN A 53 -14.36 3.15 -26.16
N ALA A 54 -13.59 2.69 -27.15
CA ALA A 54 -13.35 1.27 -27.35
C ALA A 54 -12.65 0.59 -26.16
N ALA A 55 -11.74 1.30 -25.47
CA ALA A 55 -11.10 0.78 -24.27
C ALA A 55 -12.08 0.73 -23.08
N ILE A 56 -12.94 1.75 -22.95
CA ILE A 56 -14.01 1.80 -21.92
C ILE A 56 -15.01 0.65 -22.13
N ASP A 57 -15.40 0.39 -23.37
CA ASP A 57 -16.34 -0.69 -23.70
C ASP A 57 -15.74 -2.08 -23.38
N ARG A 58 -14.43 -2.27 -23.61
CA ARG A 58 -13.71 -3.50 -23.20
C ARG A 58 -13.66 -3.67 -21.68
N ILE A 59 -13.47 -2.58 -20.93
CA ILE A 59 -13.54 -2.61 -19.47
C ILE A 59 -14.93 -3.05 -19.04
N ILE A 60 -15.97 -2.36 -19.52
CA ILE A 60 -17.37 -2.62 -19.16
C ILE A 60 -17.78 -4.06 -19.44
N ALA A 61 -17.32 -4.65 -20.55
CA ALA A 61 -17.64 -6.03 -20.93
C ALA A 61 -17.14 -7.07 -19.92
N GLN A 62 -16.13 -6.74 -19.10
CA GLN A 62 -15.56 -7.64 -18.09
C GLN A 62 -16.27 -7.51 -16.73
N ILE A 63 -17.07 -6.45 -16.52
CA ILE A 63 -17.67 -6.16 -15.22
C ILE A 63 -19.05 -6.83 -15.10
N PRO A 64 -19.31 -7.63 -14.06
CA PRO A 64 -20.64 -8.16 -13.80
C PRO A 64 -21.66 -7.02 -13.67
N GLY A 65 -22.75 -7.07 -14.45
CA GLY A 65 -23.75 -5.99 -14.50
C GLY A 65 -23.38 -4.81 -15.42
N GLY A 66 -22.24 -4.87 -16.10
CA GLY A 66 -21.78 -3.88 -17.07
C GLY A 66 -21.61 -2.50 -16.47
N ALA A 67 -21.88 -1.45 -17.27
CA ALA A 67 -21.67 -0.05 -16.88
C ALA A 67 -22.41 0.34 -15.59
N ARG A 68 -23.55 -0.30 -15.31
CA ARG A 68 -24.35 -0.01 -14.11
C ARG A 68 -23.65 -0.40 -12.82
N ASN A 69 -22.76 -1.39 -12.88
CA ASN A 69 -21.95 -1.78 -11.74
C ASN A 69 -20.60 -1.06 -11.69
N VAL A 70 -20.27 -0.21 -12.66
CA VAL A 70 -19.06 0.61 -12.58
C VAL A 70 -19.37 1.86 -11.76
N GLN A 71 -18.59 2.06 -10.70
CA GLN A 71 -18.58 3.27 -9.91
C GLN A 71 -17.59 4.28 -10.45
N ASP A 72 -16.39 3.84 -10.82
CA ASP A 72 -15.28 4.72 -11.19
C ASP A 72 -14.21 3.98 -12.00
N ILE A 73 -13.43 4.72 -12.79
CA ILE A 73 -12.27 4.19 -13.53
C ILE A 73 -11.15 5.23 -13.47
N TYR A 74 -9.99 4.86 -12.94
CA TYR A 74 -8.83 5.74 -12.77
C TYR A 74 -7.53 4.92 -12.84
N PRO A 75 -6.34 5.54 -13.05
CA PRO A 75 -5.12 4.77 -13.24
C PRO A 75 -4.64 4.14 -11.91
N LEU A 76 -3.62 3.29 -11.97
CA LEU A 76 -2.95 2.80 -10.78
C LEU A 76 -2.13 3.93 -10.12
N ALA A 77 -1.86 3.85 -8.83
CA ALA A 77 -0.74 4.58 -8.23
C ALA A 77 0.60 3.94 -8.66
N PRO A 78 1.72 4.68 -8.72
CA PRO A 78 3.00 4.13 -9.19
C PRO A 78 3.43 2.83 -8.51
N LEU A 79 3.25 2.70 -7.18
CA LEU A 79 3.58 1.45 -6.49
C LEU A 79 2.68 0.28 -6.91
N GLN A 80 1.39 0.54 -7.19
CA GLN A 80 0.49 -0.51 -7.66
C GLN A 80 0.93 -1.05 -9.03
N GLU A 81 1.54 -0.23 -9.90
CA GLU A 81 2.10 -0.70 -11.18
C GLU A 81 3.26 -1.68 -10.97
N GLY A 82 4.15 -1.40 -10.01
CA GLY A 82 5.22 -2.34 -9.63
C GLY A 82 4.68 -3.65 -9.06
N ILE A 83 3.65 -3.58 -8.23
CA ILE A 83 2.97 -4.78 -7.70
C ILE A 83 2.32 -5.58 -8.84
N LEU A 84 1.66 -4.92 -9.78
CA LEU A 84 1.07 -5.57 -10.96
C LEU A 84 2.14 -6.26 -11.80
N TYR A 85 3.31 -5.65 -11.99
CA TYR A 85 4.42 -6.28 -12.70
C TYR A 85 4.85 -7.60 -12.03
N HIS A 86 4.96 -7.63 -10.71
CA HIS A 86 5.32 -8.85 -9.97
C HIS A 86 4.22 -9.91 -10.03
N HIS A 87 2.95 -9.51 -9.95
CA HIS A 87 1.81 -10.41 -10.17
C HIS A 87 1.88 -11.07 -11.56
N LEU A 88 2.16 -10.29 -12.61
CA LEU A 88 2.25 -10.81 -13.98
C LEU A 88 3.48 -11.68 -14.22
N SER A 89 4.56 -11.46 -13.46
CA SER A 89 5.80 -12.23 -13.57
C SER A 89 5.80 -13.50 -12.70
N ALA A 90 4.80 -13.66 -11.81
CA ALA A 90 4.71 -14.75 -10.86
C ALA A 90 4.50 -16.12 -11.55
N GLN A 91 5.31 -17.11 -11.19
CA GLN A 91 5.17 -18.49 -11.65
C GLN A 91 4.50 -19.35 -10.57
N GLY A 92 3.17 -19.28 -10.49
CA GLY A 92 2.36 -20.12 -9.59
C GLY A 92 2.29 -19.65 -8.13
N HIS A 93 3.11 -18.69 -7.72
CA HIS A 93 3.03 -18.01 -6.43
C HIS A 93 3.11 -16.50 -6.60
N ASP A 94 2.06 -15.80 -6.17
CA ASP A 94 2.04 -14.35 -6.14
C ASP A 94 2.52 -13.85 -4.77
N PRO A 95 3.68 -13.17 -4.68
CA PRO A 95 4.23 -12.71 -3.41
C PRO A 95 3.39 -11.63 -2.73
N TYR A 96 2.41 -11.05 -3.42
CA TYR A 96 1.51 -10.03 -2.88
C TYR A 96 0.14 -10.58 -2.46
N VAL A 97 -0.08 -11.90 -2.53
CA VAL A 97 -1.25 -12.54 -1.92
C VAL A 97 -0.95 -12.86 -0.46
N LEU A 98 -1.55 -12.08 0.43
CA LEU A 98 -1.40 -12.22 1.87
C LEU A 98 -2.50 -13.10 2.46
N GLN A 99 -2.20 -13.75 3.58
CA GLN A 99 -3.10 -14.69 4.25
C GLN A 99 -3.20 -14.42 5.74
N SER A 100 -4.41 -14.47 6.28
CA SER A 100 -4.68 -14.49 7.72
C SER A 100 -5.52 -15.70 8.08
N ARG A 101 -5.12 -16.44 9.13
CA ARG A 101 -5.77 -17.68 9.55
C ARG A 101 -6.69 -17.44 10.74
N PHE A 102 -7.88 -18.01 10.69
CA PHE A 102 -8.90 -17.90 11.72
C PHE A 102 -9.44 -19.28 12.10
N GLY A 103 -9.80 -19.45 13.37
CA GLY A 103 -10.57 -20.58 13.86
C GLY A 103 -11.95 -20.12 14.31
N PHE A 104 -13.00 -20.77 13.81
CA PHE A 104 -14.39 -20.51 14.20
C PHE A 104 -14.99 -21.73 14.89
N ALA A 105 -15.82 -21.48 15.91
CA ALA A 105 -16.47 -22.53 16.69
C ALA A 105 -17.56 -23.28 15.91
N SER A 106 -18.19 -22.61 14.93
CA SER A 106 -19.25 -23.18 14.09
C SER A 106 -19.32 -22.49 12.73
N ARG A 107 -20.07 -23.08 11.80
CA ARG A 107 -20.38 -22.45 10.50
C ARG A 107 -21.13 -21.13 10.64
N GLU A 108 -22.05 -21.02 11.59
CA GLU A 108 -22.77 -19.78 11.87
C GLU A 108 -21.83 -18.61 12.22
N HIS A 109 -20.78 -18.87 13.01
CA HIS A 109 -19.79 -17.82 13.32
C HIS A 109 -19.00 -17.38 12.09
N LEU A 110 -18.66 -18.30 11.19
CA LEU A 110 -18.05 -17.97 9.90
C LEU A 110 -18.99 -17.10 9.06
N ASP A 111 -20.26 -17.45 8.97
CA ASP A 111 -21.24 -16.73 8.16
C ASP A 111 -21.49 -15.31 8.72
N ASN A 112 -21.53 -15.16 10.06
CA ASN A 112 -21.60 -13.84 10.71
C ASN A 112 -20.35 -12.99 10.44
N PHE A 113 -19.17 -13.59 10.47
CA PHE A 113 -17.91 -12.94 10.09
C PHE A 113 -17.93 -12.50 8.64
N ALA A 114 -18.35 -13.38 7.72
CA ALA A 114 -18.46 -13.08 6.30
C ALA A 114 -19.45 -11.94 6.03
N ALA A 115 -20.62 -11.95 6.67
CA ALA A 115 -21.62 -10.89 6.54
C ALA A 115 -21.12 -9.53 7.08
N ALA A 116 -20.35 -9.54 8.17
CA ALA A 116 -19.74 -8.33 8.71
C ALA A 116 -18.64 -7.80 7.78
N LEU A 117 -17.80 -8.67 7.22
CA LEU A 117 -16.77 -8.29 6.26
C LEU A 117 -17.38 -7.77 4.94
N ASP A 118 -18.49 -8.35 4.48
CA ASP A 118 -19.22 -7.88 3.30
C ASP A 118 -19.71 -6.43 3.44
N LYS A 119 -20.11 -6.02 4.67
CA LYS A 119 -20.45 -4.61 4.96
C LYS A 119 -19.23 -3.69 4.86
N VAL A 120 -18.07 -4.14 5.35
CA VAL A 120 -16.81 -3.38 5.20
C VAL A 120 -16.46 -3.24 3.70
N ILE A 121 -16.57 -4.32 2.93
CA ILE A 121 -16.33 -4.29 1.48
C ILE A 121 -17.30 -3.33 0.77
N ALA A 122 -18.59 -3.40 1.07
CA ALA A 122 -19.58 -2.50 0.48
C ALA A 122 -19.25 -1.02 0.74
N ARG A 123 -18.75 -0.72 1.95
CA ARG A 123 -18.43 0.63 2.39
C ARG A 123 -17.19 1.23 1.72
N HIS A 124 -16.12 0.45 1.53
CA HIS A 124 -14.85 0.99 1.04
C HIS A 124 -14.61 0.66 -0.42
N ASP A 125 -14.55 1.70 -1.26
CA ASP A 125 -14.34 1.58 -2.71
C ASP A 125 -13.14 0.68 -3.07
N VAL A 126 -12.02 0.83 -2.36
CA VAL A 126 -10.79 0.07 -2.64
C VAL A 126 -10.96 -1.44 -2.49
N LEU A 127 -11.86 -1.89 -1.62
CA LEU A 127 -12.17 -3.31 -1.43
C LEU A 127 -13.04 -3.87 -2.57
N ARG A 128 -13.72 -2.99 -3.32
CA ARG A 128 -14.51 -3.32 -4.52
C ARG A 128 -13.78 -2.99 -5.82
N THR A 129 -12.48 -2.75 -5.76
CA THR A 129 -11.66 -2.39 -6.93
C THR A 129 -11.06 -3.63 -7.58
N ALA A 130 -11.25 -3.74 -8.89
CA ALA A 130 -10.49 -4.63 -9.77
C ALA A 130 -9.38 -3.84 -10.49
N VAL A 131 -8.37 -4.55 -11.00
CA VAL A 131 -7.29 -4.01 -11.83
C VAL A 131 -7.37 -4.64 -13.21
N LEU A 132 -7.47 -3.83 -14.26
CA LEU A 132 -7.56 -4.28 -15.65
C LEU A 132 -6.39 -3.67 -16.45
N TRP A 133 -5.78 -4.46 -17.32
CA TRP A 133 -4.64 -4.03 -18.15
C TRP A 133 -4.66 -4.59 -19.57
N GLU A 134 -5.31 -5.74 -19.79
CA GLU A 134 -5.31 -6.41 -21.08
C GLU A 134 -6.02 -5.59 -22.16
N GLY A 135 -5.30 -5.31 -23.25
CA GLY A 135 -5.83 -4.53 -24.37
C GLY A 135 -6.15 -3.07 -24.05
N LEU A 136 -5.55 -2.53 -22.98
CA LEU A 136 -5.66 -1.13 -22.56
C LEU A 136 -4.33 -0.40 -22.77
N PRO A 137 -4.35 0.94 -23.00
CA PRO A 137 -3.11 1.72 -23.17
C PRO A 137 -2.29 1.83 -21.88
N GLN A 138 -2.94 1.65 -20.72
CA GLN A 138 -2.33 1.63 -19.39
C GLN A 138 -3.22 0.81 -18.45
N PRO A 139 -2.66 0.24 -17.36
CA PRO A 139 -3.45 -0.44 -16.35
C PRO A 139 -4.35 0.54 -15.60
N VAL A 140 -5.56 0.11 -15.27
CA VAL A 140 -6.56 0.94 -14.58
C VAL A 140 -7.19 0.19 -13.40
N GLN A 141 -7.58 0.96 -12.40
CA GLN A 141 -8.47 0.55 -11.32
C GLN A 141 -9.91 0.75 -11.77
N VAL A 142 -10.75 -0.26 -11.57
CA VAL A 142 -12.19 -0.22 -11.85
C VAL A 142 -12.94 -0.51 -10.55
N VAL A 143 -13.59 0.51 -10.00
CA VAL A 143 -14.35 0.38 -8.75
C VAL A 143 -15.74 -0.16 -9.10
N TRP A 144 -16.12 -1.29 -8.53
CA TRP A 144 -17.44 -1.89 -8.73
C TRP A 144 -18.41 -1.37 -7.68
N ARG A 145 -19.67 -1.08 -8.00
CA ARG A 145 -20.69 -0.67 -7.02
C ARG A 145 -21.05 -1.81 -6.07
N GLN A 146 -21.09 -3.04 -6.59
CA GLN A 146 -21.36 -4.26 -5.85
C GLN A 146 -20.30 -5.30 -6.20
N ALA A 147 -19.57 -5.75 -5.18
CA ALA A 147 -18.59 -6.82 -5.26
C ALA A 147 -18.68 -7.64 -3.96
N PRO A 148 -19.64 -8.57 -3.86
CA PRO A 148 -19.86 -9.32 -2.63
C PRO A 148 -18.68 -10.22 -2.29
N LEU A 149 -18.43 -10.45 -1.00
CA LEU A 149 -17.38 -11.34 -0.52
C LEU A 149 -17.54 -12.74 -1.09
N VAL A 150 -16.45 -13.29 -1.63
CA VAL A 150 -16.39 -14.70 -2.03
C VAL A 150 -16.07 -15.56 -0.81
N VAL A 151 -16.99 -16.46 -0.44
CA VAL A 151 -16.80 -17.46 0.61
C VAL A 151 -16.90 -18.85 -0.02
N MET A 152 -15.83 -19.63 0.05
CA MET A 152 -15.78 -20.95 -0.59
C MET A 152 -15.06 -21.99 0.25
N LYS A 153 -15.47 -23.25 0.09
CA LYS A 153 -14.77 -24.38 0.70
C LYS A 153 -13.43 -24.57 -0.01
N ARG A 154 -12.40 -24.85 0.77
CA ARG A 154 -11.05 -25.09 0.27
C ARG A 154 -10.92 -26.51 -0.29
N ASP A 155 -10.69 -26.60 -1.60
CA ASP A 155 -10.72 -27.85 -2.37
C ASP A 155 -9.35 -28.13 -3.06
N SER A 156 -8.22 -27.80 -2.41
CA SER A 156 -6.80 -28.06 -2.80
C SER A 156 -6.25 -27.47 -4.12
N ASP A 157 -4.96 -27.05 -4.06
CA ASP A 157 -4.01 -26.68 -5.13
C ASP A 157 -4.50 -25.80 -6.30
N GLY A 158 -5.00 -24.60 -5.97
CA GLY A 158 -5.19 -23.52 -6.94
C GLY A 158 -5.33 -22.12 -6.30
N GLU A 159 -5.08 -22.02 -5.00
CA GLU A 159 -5.56 -20.90 -4.19
C GLU A 159 -4.48 -19.86 -3.88
N ALA A 160 -3.27 -20.00 -4.44
CA ALA A 160 -2.16 -19.09 -4.21
C ALA A 160 -2.29 -17.75 -4.96
N MET A 161 -3.16 -17.68 -5.97
CA MET A 161 -3.36 -16.47 -6.78
C MET A 161 -4.77 -15.90 -6.61
N LEU A 162 -4.85 -14.58 -6.75
CA LEU A 162 -6.09 -13.83 -6.90
C LEU A 162 -6.12 -13.25 -8.31
N ASP A 163 -7.22 -13.44 -9.02
CA ASP A 163 -7.43 -12.83 -10.33
C ASP A 163 -7.69 -11.33 -10.14
N LEU A 164 -6.69 -10.50 -10.45
CA LEU A 164 -6.77 -9.06 -10.22
C LEU A 164 -7.89 -8.38 -11.02
N SER A 165 -8.39 -8.99 -12.10
CA SER A 165 -9.48 -8.46 -12.91
C SER A 165 -10.87 -8.60 -12.25
N LYS A 166 -10.98 -9.31 -11.12
CA LYS A 166 -12.24 -9.60 -10.43
C LYS A 166 -12.26 -9.09 -9.00
N ALA A 167 -13.06 -8.06 -8.76
CA ALA A 167 -13.35 -7.61 -7.40
C ALA A 167 -14.37 -8.56 -6.70
N PRO A 168 -14.33 -8.65 -5.36
CA PRO A 168 -13.36 -8.04 -4.47
C PRO A 168 -12.03 -8.83 -4.46
N LEU A 169 -10.90 -8.14 -4.30
CA LEU A 169 -9.56 -8.77 -4.18
C LEU A 169 -9.27 -9.29 -2.77
N ILE A 170 -10.32 -9.82 -2.14
CA ILE A 170 -10.35 -10.42 -0.82
C ILE A 170 -11.38 -11.55 -0.82
N ARG A 171 -11.01 -12.73 -0.32
CA ARG A 171 -11.89 -13.90 -0.24
C ARG A 171 -11.66 -14.69 1.03
N LEU A 172 -12.69 -15.43 1.45
CA LEU A 172 -12.64 -16.30 2.61
C LEU A 172 -12.71 -17.76 2.16
N LEU A 173 -11.62 -18.49 2.38
CA LEU A 173 -11.53 -19.91 2.14
C LEU A 173 -11.71 -20.65 3.45
N TYR A 174 -12.51 -21.72 3.50
CA TYR A 174 -12.69 -22.46 4.74
C TYR A 174 -12.63 -23.97 4.57
N THR A 175 -12.19 -24.67 5.62
CA THR A 175 -12.30 -26.11 5.79
C THR A 175 -13.10 -26.42 7.04
N GLN A 176 -13.80 -27.55 7.03
CA GLN A 176 -14.46 -28.07 8.23
C GLN A 176 -13.72 -29.31 8.68
N GLN A 177 -13.32 -29.35 9.94
CA GLN A 177 -12.68 -30.51 10.52
C GLN A 177 -13.67 -31.69 10.55
N PRO A 178 -13.32 -32.86 9.97
CA PRO A 178 -14.22 -34.01 9.92
C PRO A 178 -14.73 -34.40 11.31
N GLY A 179 -16.04 -34.60 11.44
CA GLY A 179 -16.67 -34.99 12.70
C GLY A 179 -16.81 -33.87 13.74
N THR A 180 -16.49 -32.62 13.41
CA THR A 180 -16.67 -31.48 14.33
C THR A 180 -17.42 -30.31 13.67
N ALA A 181 -17.91 -29.39 14.50
CA ALA A 181 -18.47 -28.11 14.05
C ALA A 181 -17.39 -27.05 13.77
N ARG A 182 -16.12 -27.30 14.13
CA ARG A 182 -15.04 -26.32 14.01
C ARG A 182 -14.69 -26.07 12.55
N ILE A 183 -14.53 -24.80 12.24
CA ILE A 183 -14.13 -24.30 10.93
C ILE A 183 -12.76 -23.65 11.05
N GLU A 184 -11.86 -23.99 10.15
CA GLU A 184 -10.64 -23.22 9.92
C GLU A 184 -10.86 -22.40 8.66
N ALA A 185 -10.51 -21.11 8.70
CA ALA A 185 -10.62 -20.25 7.54
C ALA A 185 -9.33 -19.48 7.29
N ILE A 186 -9.12 -19.16 6.02
CA ILE A 186 -8.06 -18.32 5.52
C ILE A 186 -8.71 -17.13 4.83
N LEU A 187 -8.49 -15.95 5.37
CA LEU A 187 -8.75 -14.72 4.66
C LEU A 187 -7.56 -14.46 3.74
N GLN A 188 -7.79 -14.52 2.43
CA GLN A 188 -6.80 -14.17 1.43
C GLN A 188 -7.13 -12.79 0.86
N PHE A 189 -6.13 -11.94 0.68
CA PHE A 189 -6.31 -10.63 0.08
C PHE A 189 -5.05 -10.22 -0.67
N HIS A 190 -5.21 -9.40 -1.70
CA HIS A 190 -4.08 -8.89 -2.47
C HIS A 190 -3.57 -7.57 -1.90
N HIS A 191 -2.26 -7.46 -1.70
CA HIS A 191 -1.60 -6.27 -1.14
C HIS A 191 -1.73 -5.02 -2.04
N ILE A 192 -2.28 -5.16 -3.26
CA ILE A 192 -2.45 -4.05 -4.22
C ILE A 192 -3.59 -3.10 -3.81
N VAL A 193 -4.54 -3.59 -2.99
CA VAL A 193 -5.68 -2.82 -2.49
C VAL A 193 -5.58 -2.47 -1.00
N LEU A 194 -4.70 -3.14 -0.24
CA LEU A 194 -4.64 -3.00 1.21
C LEU A 194 -3.20 -3.01 1.70
N ASP A 195 -2.83 -2.05 2.55
CA ASP A 195 -1.63 -2.10 3.39
C ASP A 195 -1.95 -2.53 4.83
N HIS A 196 -0.91 -2.62 5.67
CA HIS A 196 -1.06 -3.04 7.07
C HIS A 196 -1.97 -2.11 7.89
N THR A 197 -1.83 -0.80 7.73
CA THR A 197 -2.69 0.18 8.41
C THR A 197 -4.15 0.05 7.94
N ALA A 198 -4.37 -0.23 6.65
CA ALA A 198 -5.70 -0.49 6.12
C ALA A 198 -6.33 -1.74 6.76
N MET A 199 -5.53 -2.78 7.03
CA MET A 199 -6.01 -3.98 7.72
C MET A 199 -6.43 -3.73 9.17
N GLU A 200 -5.78 -2.80 9.89
CA GLU A 200 -6.21 -2.40 11.24
C GLU A 200 -7.61 -1.77 11.22
N VAL A 201 -7.85 -0.84 10.29
CA VAL A 201 -9.17 -0.19 10.12
C VAL A 201 -10.23 -1.20 9.70
N VAL A 202 -9.91 -2.14 8.79
CA VAL A 202 -10.82 -3.25 8.45
C VAL A 202 -11.16 -4.07 9.68
N GLY A 203 -10.17 -4.39 10.52
CA GLY A 203 -10.37 -5.11 11.78
C GLY A 203 -11.28 -4.37 12.76
N GLU A 204 -11.08 -3.07 12.95
CA GLU A 204 -11.91 -2.23 13.82
C GLU A 204 -13.37 -2.19 13.35
N GLU A 205 -13.63 -1.92 12.07
CA GLU A 205 -15.00 -1.88 11.53
C GLU A 205 -15.67 -3.26 11.58
N LEU A 206 -14.91 -4.32 11.29
CA LEU A 206 -15.40 -5.70 11.36
C LEU A 206 -15.85 -6.08 12.77
N ILE A 207 -15.05 -5.75 13.79
CA ILE A 207 -15.40 -5.97 15.20
C ILE A 207 -16.67 -5.18 15.54
N GLY A 208 -16.76 -3.92 15.11
CA GLY A 208 -17.95 -3.09 15.30
C GLY A 208 -19.22 -3.76 14.75
N TYR A 209 -19.19 -4.20 13.49
CA TYR A 209 -20.33 -4.88 12.87
C TYR A 209 -20.70 -6.20 13.55
N LEU A 210 -19.71 -6.98 14.00
CA LEU A 210 -19.95 -8.21 14.76
C LEU A 210 -20.60 -7.96 16.12
N GLN A 211 -20.33 -6.80 16.73
CA GLN A 211 -20.96 -6.36 17.97
C GLN A 211 -22.34 -5.71 17.74
N GLY A 212 -22.82 -5.64 16.49
CA GLY A 212 -24.10 -5.02 16.14
C GLY A 212 -24.06 -3.50 16.10
N ALA A 213 -22.88 -2.88 16.02
CA ALA A 213 -22.77 -1.44 15.82
C ALA A 213 -23.42 -1.03 14.48
N ALA A 214 -23.97 0.18 14.45
CA ALA A 214 -24.37 0.82 13.21
C ALA A 214 -23.14 1.14 12.34
N GLU A 215 -23.37 1.43 11.07
CA GLU A 215 -22.32 1.90 10.17
C GLU A 215 -21.63 3.15 10.76
N PRO A 216 -20.29 3.26 10.68
CA PRO A 216 -19.58 4.42 11.21
C PRO A 216 -20.05 5.73 10.58
N ALA A 217 -20.28 6.75 11.40
CA ALA A 217 -20.90 8.01 10.99
C ALA A 217 -20.05 8.86 10.02
N LEU A 218 -18.73 8.68 10.04
CA LEU A 218 -17.82 9.38 9.12
C LEU A 218 -17.79 8.65 7.79
N ALA A 219 -17.88 9.36 6.67
CA ALA A 219 -17.73 8.74 5.36
C ALA A 219 -16.32 8.16 5.16
N PRO A 220 -16.17 7.04 4.44
CA PRO A 220 -14.86 6.51 4.09
C PRO A 220 -14.14 7.48 3.14
N VAL A 221 -12.82 7.61 3.28
CA VAL A 221 -12.01 8.46 2.41
C VAL A 221 -11.64 7.66 1.14
N PRO A 222 -12.02 8.11 -0.07
CA PRO A 222 -11.76 7.36 -1.29
C PRO A 222 -10.27 7.32 -1.66
N TYR A 223 -9.75 6.13 -1.99
CA TYR A 223 -8.35 5.94 -2.40
C TYR A 223 -8.00 6.72 -3.70
N ARG A 224 -8.98 7.01 -4.56
CA ARG A 224 -8.79 7.85 -5.76
C ARG A 224 -8.17 9.21 -5.46
N ASN A 225 -8.39 9.76 -4.27
CA ASN A 225 -7.85 11.06 -3.87
C ASN A 225 -6.32 11.00 -3.79
N TYR A 226 -5.80 9.92 -3.23
CA TYR A 226 -4.36 9.66 -3.19
C TYR A 226 -3.80 9.40 -4.58
N VAL A 227 -4.49 8.61 -5.41
CA VAL A 227 -4.07 8.37 -6.80
C VAL A 227 -3.96 9.68 -7.57
N ALA A 228 -4.94 10.58 -7.43
CA ALA A 228 -4.91 11.90 -8.06
C ALA A 228 -3.72 12.73 -7.58
N GLN A 229 -3.44 12.76 -6.27
CA GLN A 229 -2.26 13.45 -5.74
C GLN A 229 -0.94 12.87 -6.25
N ALA A 230 -0.82 11.54 -6.27
CA ALA A 230 0.38 10.84 -6.74
C ALA A 230 0.64 11.05 -8.24
N ARG A 231 -0.42 11.25 -9.04
CA ARG A 231 -0.33 11.41 -10.51
C ARG A 231 -0.28 12.86 -10.97
N LEU A 232 -0.96 13.77 -10.28
CA LEU A 232 -1.08 15.18 -10.66
C LEU A 232 -0.20 16.12 -9.83
N GLY A 233 0.45 15.61 -8.78
CA GLY A 233 1.30 16.40 -7.87
C GLY A 233 2.63 16.78 -8.49
N ILE A 234 3.61 15.88 -8.39
CA ILE A 234 4.95 16.07 -8.95
C ILE A 234 5.05 15.23 -10.22
N SER A 235 5.59 15.82 -11.29
CA SER A 235 5.72 15.11 -12.56
C SER A 235 6.75 13.97 -12.48
N GLN A 236 6.60 12.96 -13.33
CA GLN A 236 7.57 11.87 -13.43
C GLN A 236 8.97 12.38 -13.78
N ALA A 237 9.08 13.42 -14.60
CA ALA A 237 10.36 14.03 -14.99
C ALA A 237 11.08 14.68 -13.79
N GLU A 238 10.33 15.29 -12.87
CA GLU A 238 10.89 15.86 -11.64
C GLU A 238 11.35 14.76 -10.67
N HIS A 239 10.57 13.68 -10.51
CA HIS A 239 11.01 12.51 -9.74
C HIS A 239 12.28 11.89 -10.34
N GLU A 240 12.33 11.72 -11.65
CA GLU A 240 13.50 11.18 -12.34
C GLU A 240 14.72 12.09 -12.17
N ALA A 241 14.56 13.41 -12.34
CA ALA A 241 15.65 14.36 -12.14
C ALA A 241 16.20 14.30 -10.72
N PHE A 242 15.32 14.25 -9.71
CA PHE A 242 15.70 14.12 -8.31
C PHE A 242 16.49 12.83 -8.04
N PHE A 243 15.97 11.66 -8.44
CA PHE A 243 16.67 10.39 -8.20
C PHE A 243 17.94 10.26 -9.03
N ARG A 244 17.97 10.82 -10.24
CA ARG A 244 19.17 10.88 -11.07
C ARG A 244 20.26 11.68 -10.38
N GLU A 245 19.94 12.84 -9.80
CA GLU A 245 20.90 13.63 -9.01
C GLU A 245 21.41 12.86 -7.79
N GLN A 246 20.51 12.23 -7.03
CA GLN A 246 20.85 11.52 -5.78
C GLN A 246 21.69 10.24 -5.99
N LEU A 247 21.58 9.61 -7.15
CA LEU A 247 22.17 8.29 -7.44
C LEU A 247 23.16 8.32 -8.62
N ALA A 248 23.53 9.50 -9.15
CA ALA A 248 24.31 9.65 -10.39
C ALA A 248 25.68 8.96 -10.39
N ASP A 249 26.33 8.95 -9.23
CA ASP A 249 27.69 8.46 -8.98
C ASP A 249 27.71 7.06 -8.35
N ILE A 250 26.56 6.38 -8.28
CA ILE A 250 26.49 4.97 -7.90
C ILE A 250 26.72 4.12 -9.16
N ASP A 251 27.89 3.50 -9.25
CA ASP A 251 28.33 2.67 -10.38
C ASP A 251 28.23 1.16 -10.10
N GLU A 252 28.19 0.76 -8.82
CA GLU A 252 28.04 -0.64 -8.39
C GLU A 252 26.89 -0.82 -7.38
N PRO A 253 26.18 -1.97 -7.39
CA PRO A 253 25.17 -2.27 -6.40
C PRO A 253 25.78 -2.55 -5.01
N THR A 254 25.02 -2.27 -3.95
CA THR A 254 25.37 -2.71 -2.60
C THR A 254 25.04 -4.19 -2.43
N LEU A 255 26.05 -5.06 -2.55
CA LEU A 255 25.91 -6.51 -2.46
C LEU A 255 26.48 -7.05 -1.13
N PRO A 256 25.68 -7.14 -0.05
CA PRO A 256 26.16 -7.73 1.20
C PRO A 256 26.59 -9.18 0.95
N PHE A 257 27.83 -9.51 1.34
CA PHE A 257 28.44 -10.82 1.12
C PHE A 257 28.53 -11.26 -0.36
N GLY A 258 28.47 -10.31 -1.30
CA GLY A 258 28.51 -10.59 -2.74
C GLY A 258 27.26 -11.27 -3.30
N LEU A 259 26.16 -11.29 -2.54
CA LEU A 259 24.89 -11.89 -2.95
C LEU A 259 24.24 -11.02 -4.05
N SER A 260 24.37 -11.47 -5.30
CA SER A 260 23.85 -10.78 -6.50
C SER A 260 22.58 -11.42 -7.05
N ASP A 261 22.29 -12.67 -6.69
CA ASP A 261 21.06 -13.34 -7.08
C ASP A 261 19.92 -12.95 -6.15
N VAL A 262 19.17 -11.92 -6.55
CA VAL A 262 17.99 -11.40 -5.85
C VAL A 262 16.69 -11.73 -6.60
N GLN A 263 16.77 -12.53 -7.68
CA GLN A 263 15.59 -12.91 -8.46
C GLN A 263 14.99 -14.18 -7.87
N GLY A 264 14.05 -13.99 -6.94
CA GLY A 264 13.28 -15.08 -6.35
C GLY A 264 11.85 -14.65 -6.05
N ASP A 265 11.00 -15.62 -5.74
CA ASP A 265 9.62 -15.40 -5.32
C ASP A 265 9.46 -15.35 -3.79
N GLY A 266 10.60 -15.22 -3.07
CA GLY A 266 10.66 -15.11 -1.62
C GLY A 266 10.45 -16.41 -0.85
N ARG A 267 10.19 -17.54 -1.53
CA ARG A 267 9.92 -18.82 -0.85
C ARG A 267 11.11 -19.41 -0.09
N ASP A 268 12.32 -19.12 -0.54
CA ASP A 268 13.57 -19.61 0.06
C ASP A 268 14.14 -18.65 1.13
N ILE A 269 13.35 -17.67 1.60
CA ILE A 269 13.76 -16.75 2.66
C ILE A 269 13.59 -17.42 4.02
N GLU A 270 14.69 -17.58 4.75
CA GLU A 270 14.65 -17.93 6.17
C GLU A 270 14.57 -16.67 7.04
N GLU A 271 13.61 -16.62 7.95
CA GLU A 271 13.42 -15.49 8.85
C GLU A 271 13.96 -15.77 10.25
N ALA A 272 14.66 -14.78 10.82
CA ALA A 272 15.07 -14.78 12.21
C ALA A 272 14.56 -13.51 12.90
N GLN A 273 14.03 -13.65 14.11
CA GLN A 273 13.48 -12.55 14.90
C GLN A 273 14.23 -12.43 16.23
N LEU A 274 14.62 -11.21 16.58
CA LEU A 274 15.27 -10.89 17.85
C LEU A 274 14.53 -9.74 18.53
N TRP A 275 14.00 -10.00 19.71
CA TRP A 275 13.38 -8.97 20.54
C TRP A 275 14.45 -8.10 21.19
N LEU A 276 14.33 -6.79 21.01
CA LEU A 276 15.16 -5.83 21.73
C LEU A 276 14.68 -5.74 23.17
N ARG A 277 15.63 -5.76 24.11
CA ARG A 277 15.32 -5.52 25.53
C ARG A 277 14.74 -4.12 25.71
N ASP A 278 13.81 -4.00 26.65
CA ASP A 278 13.11 -2.73 26.93
C ASP A 278 14.06 -1.57 27.26
N ASP A 279 15.15 -1.84 27.98
CA ASP A 279 16.14 -0.82 28.34
C ASP A 279 16.84 -0.23 27.11
N LEU A 280 17.16 -1.08 26.12
CA LEU A 280 17.74 -0.63 24.85
C LEU A 280 16.71 0.15 24.03
N ALA A 281 15.47 -0.34 23.94
CA ALA A 281 14.41 0.34 23.23
C ALA A 281 14.12 1.75 23.80
N GLN A 282 14.12 1.90 25.12
CA GLN A 282 13.96 3.20 25.79
C GLN A 282 15.14 4.14 25.49
N ARG A 283 16.38 3.64 25.53
CA ARG A 283 17.58 4.44 25.22
C ARG A 283 17.59 4.91 23.76
N LEU A 284 17.17 4.07 22.81
CA LEU A 284 17.04 4.46 21.41
C LEU A 284 16.02 5.60 21.24
N ARG A 285 14.85 5.50 21.88
CA ARG A 285 13.85 6.58 21.88
C ARG A 285 14.39 7.88 22.50
N GLN A 286 15.17 7.78 23.58
CA GLN A 286 15.80 8.93 24.21
C GLN A 286 16.84 9.59 23.28
N GLN A 287 17.68 8.79 22.60
CA GLN A 287 18.65 9.31 21.63
C GLN A 287 17.98 9.98 20.44
N GLY A 288 16.92 9.38 19.88
CA GLY A 288 16.13 10.02 18.82
C GLY A 288 15.60 11.39 19.24
N ARG A 289 15.02 11.49 20.45
CA ARG A 289 14.56 12.77 21.02
C ARG A 289 15.68 13.80 21.21
N GLN A 290 16.85 13.38 21.71
CA GLN A 290 17.99 14.28 21.94
C GLN A 290 18.58 14.81 20.63
N LEU A 291 18.56 14.01 19.57
CA LEU A 291 19.07 14.37 18.24
C LEU A 291 18.02 15.04 17.35
N GLY A 292 16.75 15.03 17.76
CA GLY A 292 15.64 15.56 16.95
C GLY A 292 15.27 14.67 15.76
N ILE A 293 15.51 13.36 15.83
CA ILE A 293 15.31 12.41 14.73
C ILE A 293 14.41 11.24 15.16
N SER A 294 13.86 10.52 14.19
CA SER A 294 13.06 9.33 14.46
C SER A 294 13.94 8.13 14.84
N VAL A 295 13.36 7.15 15.54
CA VAL A 295 14.06 5.88 15.83
C VAL A 295 14.36 5.13 14.53
N ALA A 296 13.53 5.30 13.49
CA ALA A 296 13.77 4.73 12.17
C ALA A 296 15.10 5.22 11.56
N SER A 297 15.42 6.51 11.68
CA SER A 297 16.71 7.06 11.22
C SER A 297 17.93 6.40 11.90
N LEU A 298 17.80 6.02 13.18
CA LEU A 298 18.84 5.27 13.90
C LEU A 298 18.98 3.85 13.35
N PHE A 299 17.87 3.18 13.03
CA PHE A 299 17.88 1.86 12.39
C PHE A 299 18.42 1.92 10.96
N HIS A 300 18.07 2.93 10.17
CA HIS A 300 18.66 3.15 8.85
C HIS A 300 20.17 3.31 8.92
N LEU A 301 20.69 4.06 9.90
CA LEU A 301 22.13 4.18 10.09
C LEU A 301 22.76 2.84 10.49
N ALA A 302 22.14 2.11 11.44
CA ALA A 302 22.65 0.80 11.86
C ALA A 302 22.69 -0.19 10.69
N TRP A 303 21.63 -0.20 9.86
CA TRP A 303 21.52 -1.03 8.67
C TRP A 303 22.55 -0.63 7.60
N ALA A 304 22.70 0.66 7.32
CA ALA A 304 23.72 1.15 6.41
C ALA A 304 25.12 0.67 6.82
N ARG A 305 25.46 0.76 8.11
CA ARG A 305 26.77 0.33 8.62
C ARG A 305 26.98 -1.17 8.50
N LEU A 306 25.93 -1.96 8.69
CA LEU A 306 25.98 -3.40 8.46
C LEU A 306 26.25 -3.70 6.99
N LEU A 307 25.51 -3.05 6.08
CA LEU A 307 25.68 -3.22 4.65
C LEU A 307 27.08 -2.82 4.19
N ALA A 308 27.61 -1.69 4.69
CA ALA A 308 28.96 -1.24 4.37
C ALA A 308 30.01 -2.27 4.80
N ALA A 309 29.91 -2.78 6.04
CA ALA A 309 30.81 -3.82 6.53
C ALA A 309 30.69 -5.14 5.74
N ALA A 310 29.48 -5.49 5.30
CA ALA A 310 29.20 -6.73 4.57
C ALA A 310 29.55 -6.66 3.07
N SER A 311 29.56 -5.47 2.48
CA SER A 311 29.85 -5.25 1.05
C SER A 311 31.25 -4.68 0.80
N GLY A 312 31.89 -4.12 1.83
CA GLY A 312 33.16 -3.41 1.69
C GLY A 312 33.04 -2.03 1.05
N GLN A 313 31.84 -1.46 0.97
CA GLN A 313 31.56 -0.14 0.38
C GLN A 313 31.30 0.91 1.46
N ASP A 314 31.86 2.12 1.30
CA ASP A 314 31.60 3.24 2.20
C ASP A 314 30.33 4.02 1.85
N SER A 315 29.79 3.85 0.64
CA SER A 315 28.47 4.37 0.24
C SER A 315 27.55 3.19 -0.03
N VAL A 316 26.40 3.16 0.62
CA VAL A 316 25.43 2.08 0.48
C VAL A 316 24.07 2.61 0.08
N VAL A 317 23.39 1.85 -0.77
CA VAL A 317 22.01 2.12 -1.20
C VAL A 317 21.14 0.95 -0.83
N PHE A 318 20.03 1.21 -0.14
CA PHE A 318 19.04 0.19 0.19
C PHE A 318 17.62 0.75 0.15
N GLY A 319 16.64 -0.11 -0.09
CA GLY A 319 15.24 0.28 -0.05
C GLY A 319 14.77 0.52 1.38
N THR A 320 14.05 1.62 1.60
CA THR A 320 13.27 1.85 2.81
C THR A 320 11.79 2.03 2.46
N VAL A 321 10.91 1.50 3.30
CA VAL A 321 9.46 1.60 3.13
C VAL A 321 8.95 2.76 3.98
N LEU A 322 8.41 3.79 3.34
CA LEU A 322 7.80 4.94 3.99
C LEU A 322 6.28 4.86 3.91
N LEU A 323 5.62 5.32 4.97
CA LEU A 323 4.17 5.51 5.01
C LEU A 323 3.81 6.81 4.27
N GLY A 324 3.31 6.69 3.04
CA GLY A 324 2.85 7.83 2.21
C GLY A 324 1.51 8.44 2.64
N ARG A 325 0.90 7.96 3.73
CA ARG A 325 -0.41 8.40 4.23
C ARG A 325 -0.48 9.89 4.55
N LEU A 326 0.65 10.52 4.83
CA LEU A 326 0.72 11.95 5.14
C LEU A 326 0.51 12.86 3.92
N GLN A 327 0.70 12.34 2.71
CA GLN A 327 0.45 13.09 1.47
C GLN A 327 -1.02 13.03 1.02
N GLY A 328 -1.82 12.12 1.60
CA GLY A 328 -3.19 11.78 1.19
C GLY A 328 -4.27 12.85 1.43
N GLY A 329 -3.92 14.01 2.01
CA GLY A 329 -4.88 15.02 2.43
C GLY A 329 -5.64 14.69 3.73
N GLU A 330 -6.71 15.44 4.02
CA GLU A 330 -7.47 15.32 5.26
C GLU A 330 -8.14 13.93 5.38
N GLY A 331 -7.87 13.21 6.48
CA GLY A 331 -8.45 11.89 6.75
C GLY A 331 -7.71 10.69 6.14
N ALA A 332 -6.58 10.92 5.45
CA ALA A 332 -5.78 9.85 4.83
C ALA A 332 -5.22 8.81 5.83
N GLU A 333 -5.07 9.18 7.11
CA GLU A 333 -4.72 8.24 8.18
C GLU A 333 -5.72 7.07 8.29
N ARG A 334 -6.98 7.29 7.93
CA ARG A 334 -8.06 6.29 7.98
C ARG A 334 -8.49 5.77 6.60
N ALA A 335 -7.87 6.26 5.53
CA ALA A 335 -8.19 5.80 4.18
C ALA A 335 -7.72 4.35 3.99
N LEU A 336 -8.55 3.51 3.38
CA LEU A 336 -8.10 2.19 2.96
C LEU A 336 -7.38 2.29 1.61
N GLY A 337 -6.29 1.55 1.45
CA GLY A 337 -5.53 1.53 0.21
C GLY A 337 -4.06 1.18 0.41
N MET A 338 -3.31 1.19 -0.71
CA MET A 338 -1.88 0.98 -0.71
C MET A 338 -1.15 2.33 -0.65
N PHE A 339 -0.75 2.74 0.55
CA PHE A 339 -0.11 4.05 0.78
C PHE A 339 1.39 3.96 1.04
N ILE A 340 1.97 2.77 1.11
CA ILE A 340 3.41 2.65 1.29
C ILE A 340 4.14 3.12 0.02
N ASN A 341 5.39 3.53 0.17
CA ASN A 341 6.28 3.78 -0.95
C ASN A 341 7.67 3.25 -0.60
N THR A 342 8.35 2.64 -1.55
CA THR A 342 9.72 2.16 -1.36
C THR A 342 10.67 3.14 -2.01
N LEU A 343 11.52 3.78 -1.21
CA LEU A 343 12.50 4.73 -1.71
C LEU A 343 13.92 4.16 -1.60
N PRO A 344 14.78 4.38 -2.59
CA PRO A 344 16.21 4.14 -2.43
C PRO A 344 16.78 5.16 -1.44
N LEU A 345 17.30 4.66 -0.32
CA LEU A 345 18.02 5.43 0.66
C LEU A 345 19.51 5.21 0.45
N ARG A 346 20.21 6.26 0.02
CA ARG A 346 21.66 6.32 -0.01
C ARG A 346 22.20 6.84 1.32
N VAL A 347 23.22 6.17 1.85
CA VAL A 347 23.94 6.61 3.05
C VAL A 347 25.44 6.51 2.79
N ASP A 348 26.11 7.66 2.80
CA ASP A 348 27.57 7.74 2.73
C ASP A 348 28.15 7.72 4.15
N LEU A 349 28.95 6.70 4.43
CA LEU A 349 29.46 6.32 5.75
C LEU A 349 30.95 6.58 5.96
N GLY A 350 31.60 7.40 5.11
CA GLY A 350 33.04 7.73 5.17
C GLY A 350 33.53 8.29 6.52
N GLU A 351 34.32 9.37 6.56
CA GLU A 351 34.77 9.92 7.85
C GLU A 351 33.69 10.76 8.57
N VAL A 352 32.50 10.19 8.72
CA VAL A 352 31.33 10.83 9.31
C VAL A 352 31.12 10.31 10.73
N SER A 353 30.92 11.20 11.70
CA SER A 353 30.64 10.77 13.07
C SER A 353 29.29 10.04 13.15
N LEU A 354 29.12 9.16 14.14
CA LEU A 354 27.83 8.48 14.38
C LEU A 354 26.64 9.46 14.49
N ARG A 355 26.87 10.60 15.14
CA ARG A 355 25.85 11.64 15.30
C ARG A 355 25.47 12.25 13.96
N GLU A 356 26.46 12.60 13.16
CA GLU A 356 26.24 13.22 11.85
C GLU A 356 25.61 12.23 10.87
N GLY A 357 26.05 10.97 10.86
CA GLY A 357 25.41 9.91 10.09
C GLY A 357 23.93 9.74 10.45
N ALA A 358 23.58 9.80 11.73
CA ALA A 358 22.19 9.68 12.19
C ALA A 358 21.32 10.88 11.78
N GLN A 359 21.92 12.07 11.67
CA GLN A 359 21.24 13.27 11.20
C GLN A 359 21.04 13.26 9.68
N ARG A 360 22.01 12.72 8.92
CA ARG A 360 21.86 12.55 7.46
C ARG A 360 20.74 11.57 7.10
N THR A 361 20.52 10.52 7.89
CA THR A 361 19.39 9.59 7.70
C THR A 361 18.04 10.14 8.17
N ALA A 362 18.00 11.34 8.80
CA ALA A 362 16.78 11.97 9.28
C ALA A 362 15.96 12.66 8.18
N LEU A 363 16.57 13.00 7.05
CA LEU A 363 15.88 13.63 5.90
C LEU A 363 14.84 12.73 5.23
N PHE A 364 14.79 11.45 5.63
CA PHE A 364 13.98 10.42 5.00
C PHE A 364 13.02 9.71 5.97
N GLY A 365 12.98 10.08 7.25
CA GLY A 365 12.28 9.31 8.30
C GLY A 365 11.36 10.11 9.18
#